data_AF-A0A6C0K133-F1
#
_entry.id   AF-A0A6C0K133-F1
#
_cell.length_a   1.000
_cell.length_b   1.000
_cell.length_c   1.000
_cell.angle_alpha   90.00
_cell.angle_beta   90.00
_cell.angle_gamma   90.00
#
_symmetry.space_group_name_H-M   'P 1'
#
loop_
_entity.id
_entity.type
_entity.pdbx_description
1 polymer ?
#
loop_
_entity_poly.entity_id
_entity_poly.type
_entity_poly.pdbx_seq_one_letter_code
_entity_poly.pdbx_strand_id
1 'polypeptide(L)'
;MTVTKQSYNADLAKRQNEINQWDAGNKLDTLFVYQQILIVLCAIIIMTYLFKRGFLSSTAFWSLTAILVLIVVFTIVNRAQYTYLIRDTRYWDKRQFPVNMTPIPSVKICP
;
A
#
# COMPACT_ATOMS: atom_id res chain seq x y z
N MET A 1 -11.01 -4.81 -40.66
CA MET A 1 -10.12 -3.76 -40.10
C MET A 1 -8.71 -4.33 -40.01
N THR A 2 -7.79 -3.87 -40.84
CA THR A 2 -6.38 -4.32 -40.84
C THR A 2 -5.61 -3.54 -39.79
N VAL A 3 -5.26 -4.21 -38.69
CA VAL A 3 -4.36 -3.66 -37.67
C VAL A 3 -2.95 -3.59 -38.28
N THR A 4 -2.37 -2.41 -38.39
CA THR A 4 -1.00 -2.25 -38.89
C THR A 4 -0.03 -2.77 -37.84
N LYS A 5 1.08 -3.41 -38.24
CA LYS A 5 2.08 -3.97 -37.30
C LYS A 5 2.57 -2.93 -36.27
N GLN A 6 2.61 -1.66 -36.66
CA GLN A 6 3.02 -0.56 -35.79
C GLN A 6 2.00 -0.25 -34.68
N SER A 7 0.69 -0.28 -34.96
CA SER A 7 -0.33 -0.08 -33.91
C SER A 7 -0.39 -1.28 -32.96
N TYR A 8 -0.24 -2.50 -33.49
CA TYR A 8 -0.14 -3.71 -32.67
C TYR A 8 1.04 -3.67 -31.69
N ASN A 9 2.23 -3.28 -32.16
CA ASN A 9 3.42 -3.16 -31.31
C ASN A 9 3.28 -2.05 -30.25
N ALA A 10 2.64 -0.93 -30.60
CA ALA A 10 2.38 0.16 -29.66
C ALA A 10 1.40 -0.25 -28.54
N ASP A 11 0.34 -0.98 -28.90
CA ASP A 11 -0.63 -1.50 -27.93
C ASP A 11 0.01 -2.54 -26.99
N LEU A 12 0.87 -3.42 -27.51
CA LEU A 12 1.63 -4.36 -26.69
C LEU A 12 2.58 -3.64 -25.72
N ALA A 13 3.32 -2.65 -26.19
CA ALA A 13 4.24 -1.88 -25.35
C ALA A 13 3.49 -1.14 -24.22
N LYS A 14 2.32 -0.58 -24.53
CA LYS A 14 1.46 0.08 -23.54
C LYS A 14 0.99 -0.92 -22.46
N ARG A 15 0.51 -2.09 -22.87
CA ARG A 15 0.09 -3.15 -21.93
C ARG A 15 1.25 -3.63 -21.06
N GLN A 16 2.43 -3.81 -21.63
CA GLN A 16 3.61 -4.21 -20.86
C GLN A 16 3.98 -3.17 -19.80
N ASN A 17 3.90 -1.88 -20.13
CA ASN A 17 4.15 -0.81 -19.17
C ASN A 17 3.12 -0.81 -18.03
N GLU A 18 1.82 -0.98 -18.34
CA GLU A 18 0.75 -1.10 -17.33
C GLU A 18 1.03 -2.27 -16.37
N ILE A 19 1.44 -3.44 -16.89
CA ILE A 19 1.78 -4.63 -16.09
C ILE A 19 3.01 -4.37 -15.20
N ASN A 20 4.06 -3.74 -15.76
CA ASN A 20 5.29 -3.47 -15.02
C ASN A 20 5.05 -2.48 -13.86
N GLN A 21 4.26 -1.43 -14.09
CA GLN A 21 3.89 -0.48 -13.06
C GLN A 21 3.10 -1.16 -11.94
N TRP A 22 2.19 -2.07 -12.31
CA TRP A 22 1.44 -2.83 -11.32
C TRP A 22 2.34 -3.73 -10.46
N ASP A 23 3.21 -4.52 -11.09
CA ASP A 23 4.09 -5.45 -10.38
C ASP A 23 5.02 -4.70 -9.42
N ALA A 24 5.58 -3.58 -9.88
CA ALA A 24 6.40 -2.70 -9.04
C ALA A 24 5.62 -2.13 -7.85
N GLY A 25 4.41 -1.60 -8.08
CA GLY A 25 3.57 -1.04 -7.01
C GLY A 25 3.18 -2.08 -5.96
N ASN A 26 2.73 -3.26 -6.40
CA ASN A 26 2.34 -4.33 -5.49
C ASN A 26 3.53 -4.86 -4.66
N LYS A 27 4.72 -4.93 -5.26
CA LYS A 27 5.95 -5.28 -4.55
C LYS A 27 6.31 -4.23 -3.49
N LEU A 28 6.21 -2.94 -3.82
CA LEU A 28 6.47 -1.84 -2.88
C LEU A 28 5.50 -1.86 -1.69
N ASP A 29 4.20 -2.02 -1.94
CA ASP A 29 3.19 -2.10 -0.88
C ASP A 29 3.42 -3.30 0.05
N THR A 30 3.80 -4.45 -0.53
CA THR A 30 4.11 -5.66 0.24
C THR A 30 5.40 -5.48 1.05
N LEU A 31 6.42 -4.85 0.45
CA LEU A 31 7.68 -4.55 1.11
C LEU A 31 7.46 -3.62 2.32
N PHE A 32 6.62 -2.59 2.17
CA PHE A 32 6.27 -1.68 3.25
C PHE A 32 5.64 -2.42 4.44
N VAL A 33 4.70 -3.32 4.20
CA VAL A 33 4.07 -4.12 5.26
C VAL A 33 5.10 -4.99 5.99
N TYR A 34 6.00 -5.65 5.25
CA TYR A 34 7.06 -6.47 5.87
C TYR A 34 8.06 -5.63 6.67
N GLN A 35 8.46 -4.48 6.16
CA GLN A 35 9.32 -3.53 6.89
C GLN A 35 8.64 -3.05 8.17
N GLN A 36 7.36 -2.71 8.12
CA GLN A 36 6.60 -2.29 9.30
C GLN A 36 6.52 -3.40 10.35
N ILE A 37 6.22 -4.64 9.94
CA ILE A 37 6.19 -5.80 10.86
C ILE A 37 7.57 -5.99 11.52
N LEU A 38 8.65 -5.93 10.75
CA LEU A 38 10.00 -6.07 11.27
C LEU A 38 10.33 -4.99 12.32
N ILE A 39 10.00 -3.73 12.03
CA ILE A 39 10.23 -2.61 12.96
C ILE A 39 9.45 -2.83 14.28
N VAL A 40 8.19 -3.26 14.18
CA VAL A 40 7.36 -3.54 15.36
C VAL A 40 7.91 -4.70 16.18
N LEU A 41 8.36 -5.78 15.53
CA LEU A 41 9.00 -6.91 16.22
C LEU A 41 10.27 -6.47 16.95
N CYS A 42 11.15 -5.70 16.28
CA CYS A 42 12.34 -5.13 16.91
C CYS A 42 12.00 -4.26 18.12
N ALA A 43 10.99 -3.40 18.00
CA ALA A 43 10.53 -2.56 19.10
C ALA A 43 10.01 -3.38 20.29
N ILE A 44 9.22 -4.43 20.04
CA ILE A 44 8.70 -5.32 21.09
C ILE A 44 9.84 -6.06 21.80
N ILE A 45 10.87 -6.50 21.07
CA ILE A 45 12.05 -7.16 21.68
C ILE A 45 12.74 -6.21 22.65
N ILE A 46 12.98 -4.96 22.25
CA ILE A 46 13.61 -3.94 23.11
C ILE A 46 12.73 -3.64 24.33
N MET A 47 11.42 -3.44 24.13
CA MET A 47 10.49 -3.21 25.24
C MET A 47 10.42 -4.40 26.21
N THR A 48 10.49 -5.63 25.71
CA THR A 48 10.49 -6.84 26.54
C THR A 48 11.75 -6.91 27.40
N TYR A 49 12.90 -6.53 26.84
CA TYR A 49 14.14 -6.41 27.61
C TYR A 49 14.02 -5.36 28.72
N LEU A 50 13.49 -4.17 28.41
CA LEU A 50 13.28 -3.09 29.39
C LEU A 50 12.29 -3.47 30.49
N PHE A 51 11.22 -4.20 30.13
CA PHE A 51 10.25 -4.74 31.06
C PHE A 51 10.89 -5.75 32.02
N LYS A 52 11.70 -6.68 31.52
CA LYS A 52 12.43 -7.65 32.36
C LYS A 52 13.42 -7.00 33.32
N ARG A 53 13.95 -5.83 32.97
CA ARG A 53 14.87 -5.04 33.82
C ARG A 53 14.13 -4.17 34.84
N GLY A 54 12.80 -4.17 34.84
CA GLY A 54 11.97 -3.41 35.78
C GLY A 54 11.83 -1.92 35.46
N PHE A 55 12.28 -1.48 34.28
CA PHE A 55 12.13 -0.07 33.86
C PHE A 55 10.70 0.29 33.46
N LEU A 56 9.91 -0.70 33.01
CA LEU A 56 8.53 -0.53 32.56
C LEU A 56 7.56 -1.24 33.51
N SER A 57 6.46 -0.56 33.84
CA SER A 57 5.33 -1.20 34.52
C SER A 57 4.60 -2.16 33.57
N SER A 58 3.96 -3.20 34.12
CA SER A 58 3.18 -4.16 33.34
C SER A 58 2.14 -3.47 32.46
N THR A 59 1.42 -2.50 33.02
CA THR A 59 0.40 -1.73 32.29
C THR A 59 0.99 -0.97 31.11
N ALA A 60 2.13 -0.29 31.29
CA ALA A 60 2.79 0.46 30.23
C ALA A 60 3.29 -0.45 29.10
N PHE A 61 3.83 -1.61 29.44
CA PHE A 61 4.28 -2.60 28.45
C PHE A 61 3.11 -3.11 27.60
N TRP A 62 2.01 -3.51 28.22
CA TRP A 62 0.83 -4.01 27.50
C TRP A 62 0.17 -2.92 26.66
N SER A 63 0.05 -1.69 27.17
CA SER A 63 -0.55 -0.60 26.40
C SER A 63 0.27 -0.24 25.17
N LEU A 64 1.61 -0.13 25.30
CA LEU A 64 2.49 0.18 24.17
C LEU A 64 2.50 -0.93 23.12
N THR A 65 2.55 -2.19 23.58
CA THR A 65 2.50 -3.36 22.69
C THR A 65 1.17 -3.41 21.93
N ALA A 66 0.05 -3.15 22.62
CA ALA A 66 -1.27 -3.11 21.99
C ALA A 66 -1.36 -2.04 20.90
N ILE A 67 -0.84 -0.83 21.15
CA ILE A 67 -0.80 0.26 20.17
C ILE A 67 0.02 -0.15 18.93
N LEU A 68 1.21 -0.72 19.12
CA LEU A 68 2.04 -1.16 18.00
C LEU A 68 1.36 -2.23 17.15
N VAL A 69 0.70 -3.20 17.78
CA VAL A 69 -0.06 -4.24 17.08
C VAL A 69 -1.25 -3.64 16.34
N LEU A 70 -1.98 -2.70 16.95
CA LEU A 70 -3.10 -2.01 16.31
C LEU A 70 -2.67 -1.26 15.04
N ILE A 71 -1.50 -0.61 15.05
CA ILE A 71 -0.97 0.07 13.87
C ILE A 71 -0.73 -0.94 12.73
N VAL A 72 -0.16 -2.11 13.02
CA VAL A 72 0.04 -3.18 12.02
C VAL A 72 -1.30 -3.69 11.47
N VAL A 73 -2.25 -3.97 12.36
CA VAL A 73 -3.59 -4.42 11.96
C VAL A 73 -4.27 -3.39 11.07
N PHE A 74 -4.21 -2.10 11.45
CA PHE A 74 -4.81 -1.02 10.67
C PHE A 74 -4.18 -0.92 9.28
N THR A 75 -2.85 -1.01 9.16
CA THR A 75 -2.18 -1.03 7.85
C THR A 75 -2.66 -2.20 6.99
N ILE A 76 -2.75 -3.41 7.55
CA ILE A 76 -3.17 -4.61 6.83
C ILE A 76 -4.63 -4.48 6.37
N VAL A 77 -5.52 -4.02 7.25
CA VAL A 77 -6.94 -3.81 6.92
C VAL A 77 -7.09 -2.74 5.83
N ASN A 78 -6.37 -1.62 5.93
CA ASN A 78 -6.40 -0.57 4.92
C ASN A 78 -5.91 -1.11 3.56
N ARG A 79 -4.84 -1.91 3.54
CA ARG A 79 -4.36 -2.58 2.33
C ARG A 79 -5.39 -3.55 1.75
N ALA A 80 -6.04 -4.34 2.59
CA ALA A 80 -7.08 -5.26 2.17
C ALA A 80 -8.26 -4.50 1.56
N GLN A 81 -8.78 -3.49 2.26
CA GLN A 81 -9.86 -2.64 1.76
C GLN A 81 -9.50 -1.95 0.43
N TYR A 82 -8.28 -1.43 0.31
CA TYR A 82 -7.80 -0.84 -0.95
C TYR A 82 -7.84 -1.86 -2.09
N THR A 83 -7.39 -3.09 -1.83
CA THR A 83 -7.35 -4.17 -2.83
C THR A 83 -8.74 -4.63 -3.27
N TYR A 84 -9.70 -4.70 -2.34
CA TYR A 84 -11.03 -5.25 -2.60
C TYR A 84 -12.08 -4.22 -3.05
N LEU A 85 -12.00 -2.97 -2.57
CA LEU A 85 -13.09 -1.99 -2.74
C LEU A 85 -12.75 -0.83 -3.69
N ILE A 86 -11.50 -0.38 -3.73
CA ILE A 86 -11.11 0.87 -4.40
C ILE A 86 -10.32 0.62 -5.70
N ARG A 87 -9.60 -0.51 -5.77
CA ARG A 87 -8.75 -0.85 -6.91
C ARG A 87 -9.61 -1.29 -8.10
N ASP A 88 -9.41 -0.63 -9.25
CA ASP A 88 -10.07 -1.03 -10.50
C ASP A 88 -9.61 -2.44 -10.89
N THR A 89 -10.54 -3.32 -11.26
CA THR A 89 -10.24 -4.71 -11.64
C THR A 89 -9.67 -4.84 -13.05
N ARG A 90 -9.84 -3.82 -13.90
CA ARG A 90 -9.40 -3.77 -15.30
C ARG A 90 -8.18 -2.88 -15.53
N TYR A 91 -8.09 -1.73 -14.86
CA TYR A 91 -6.97 -0.80 -14.92
C TYR A 91 -6.28 -0.71 -13.56
N TRP A 92 -5.46 -1.72 -13.26
CA TRP A 92 -4.84 -1.95 -11.95
C TRP A 92 -3.87 -0.84 -11.49
N ASP A 93 -3.54 0.11 -12.36
CA ASP A 93 -2.78 1.33 -12.10
C ASP A 93 -3.67 2.51 -11.61
N LYS A 94 -4.99 2.40 -11.71
CA LYS A 94 -5.94 3.48 -11.43
C LYS A 94 -6.84 3.17 -10.24
N ARG A 95 -7.09 4.20 -9.43
CA ARG A 95 -8.17 4.19 -8.44
C ARG A 95 -9.49 4.40 -9.17
N GLN A 96 -10.52 3.61 -8.84
CA GLN A 96 -11.88 3.94 -9.28
C GLN A 96 -12.35 5.14 -8.48
N PHE A 97 -12.43 6.30 -9.13
CA PHE A 97 -13.19 7.41 -8.60
C PHE A 97 -14.66 7.16 -8.95
N PRO A 98 -15.60 7.19 -8.00
CA PRO A 98 -17.02 7.03 -8.31
C PRO A 98 -17.43 8.05 -9.37
N VAL A 99 -18.25 7.62 -10.33
CA VAL A 99 -18.70 8.39 -11.51
C VAL A 99 -19.33 9.74 -11.12
N ASN A 100 -19.79 9.87 -9.86
CA ASN A 100 -20.46 11.05 -9.33
C ASN A 100 -19.51 12.03 -8.60
N MET A 101 -18.20 11.79 -8.57
CA MET A 101 -17.24 12.80 -8.13
C MET A 101 -16.99 13.75 -9.29
N THR A 102 -17.47 14.99 -9.14
CA THR A 102 -17.08 16.09 -10.03
C THR A 102 -15.55 16.10 -10.13
N PRO A 103 -14.96 16.02 -11.34
CA PRO A 103 -13.52 16.08 -11.49
C PRO A 103 -13.03 17.35 -10.79
N ILE A 104 -12.11 17.20 -9.83
CA ILE A 104 -11.43 18.34 -9.23
C ILE A 104 -10.83 19.11 -10.41
N PRO A 105 -11.16 20.40 -10.59
CA PRO A 105 -10.68 21.15 -11.74
C PRO A 105 -9.16 21.08 -11.72
N SER A 106 -8.58 20.41 -12.72
CA SER A 106 -7.14 20.36 -12.88
C SER A 106 -6.70 21.79 -13.18
N VAL A 107 -6.04 22.41 -12.19
CA VAL A 107 -5.31 23.65 -12.45
C VAL A 107 -4.32 23.31 -13.55
N LYS A 108 -4.43 23.97 -14.71
CA LYS A 108 -3.41 23.87 -15.76
C LYS A 108 -2.12 24.47 -15.21
N ILE A 109 -1.32 23.64 -14.54
CA ILE A 109 0.04 23.99 -14.13
C ILE A 109 0.94 23.63 -15.30
N CYS A 110 0.78 24.36 -16.41
CA CYS A 110 1.76 24.50 -17.50
C CYS A 110 1.35 25.78 -18.26
N PRO A 111 2.30 26.69 -18.56
CA PRO A 111 2.05 27.86 -19.41
C PRO A 111 1.70 27.47 -20.85
#